data_AF-A0ABC8UT85-F1
#
_entry.id   AF-A0ABC8UT85-F1
#
_cell.length_a   1.000
_cell.length_b   1.000
_cell.length_c   1.000
_cell.angle_alpha   90.00
_cell.angle_beta   90.00
_cell.angle_gamma   90.00
#
_symmetry.space_group_name_H-M   'P 1'
#
loop_
_entity.id
_entity.type
_entity.pdbx_description
1 polymer ?
#
loop_
_entity_poly.entity_id
_entity_poly.type
_entity_poly.pdbx_seq_one_letter_code
_entity_poly.pdbx_strand_id
1 'polypeptide(L)'
;EGLFDVGVETFPDTTFSWVDVRDVADAHIQGFENPSANGRYLLVERVSHISEALKILRGLYPALALPEKYDDKKTSQPNFQVLNKKAKTLGINFTPFEVSLKDTVESLKEKNFLRV
;
A
#
# COMPACT_ATOMS: atom_id res chain seq x y z
N GLU A 1 3.12 15.35 5.79
CA GLU A 1 3.72 15.13 4.46
C GLU A 1 3.04 13.91 3.85
N GLY A 2 2.40 14.09 2.70
CA GLY A 2 1.72 13.00 1.99
C GLY A 2 2.73 12.18 1.19
N LEU A 3 2.49 10.88 1.05
CA LEU A 3 3.38 9.96 0.33
C LEU A 3 3.54 10.30 -1.17
N PHE A 4 2.65 11.15 -1.70
CA PHE A 4 2.61 11.58 -3.08
C PHE A 4 2.22 13.07 -3.15
N ASP A 5 3.09 13.96 -2.68
CA ASP A 5 2.91 15.39 -3.01
C ASP A 5 3.15 15.56 -4.52
N VAL A 6 2.15 16.11 -5.21
CA VAL A 6 2.23 16.37 -6.65
C VAL A 6 3.21 17.53 -6.85
N GLY A 7 4.31 17.26 -7.56
CA GLY A 7 5.36 18.26 -7.85
C GLY A 7 6.68 18.09 -7.10
N VAL A 8 6.85 17.03 -6.30
CA VAL A 8 8.16 16.68 -5.72
C VAL A 8 9.00 15.95 -6.77
N GLU A 9 10.25 16.37 -6.98
CA GLU A 9 11.14 15.75 -7.99
C GLU A 9 11.69 14.38 -7.57
N THR A 10 11.68 14.09 -6.25
CA THR A 10 12.27 12.89 -5.68
C THR A 10 11.31 12.10 -4.79
N PHE A 11 11.49 10.78 -4.76
CA PHE A 11 10.82 9.88 -3.80
C PHE A 11 11.84 9.23 -2.85
N PRO A 12 11.45 8.83 -1.62
CA PRO A 12 12.38 8.22 -0.68
C PRO A 12 12.85 6.83 -1.14
N ASP A 13 14.12 6.48 -0.92
CA ASP A 13 14.64 5.11 -1.10
C ASP A 13 14.18 4.25 0.09
N THR A 14 12.91 3.83 0.07
CA THR A 14 12.26 3.15 1.20
C THR A 14 11.31 2.04 0.73
N THR A 15 11.37 0.94 1.48
CA THR A 15 10.45 -0.21 1.37
C THR A 15 9.31 -0.06 2.37
N PHE A 16 8.08 -0.20 1.88
CA PHE A 16 6.87 -0.11 2.70
C PHE A 16 6.13 -1.44 2.73
N SER A 17 5.37 -1.64 3.81
CA SER A 17 4.36 -2.70 3.90
C SER A 17 3.00 -2.13 3.54
N TRP A 18 2.31 -2.78 2.62
CA TRP A 18 1.04 -2.34 2.04
C TRP A 18 -0.09 -3.27 2.42
N VAL A 19 -1.26 -2.70 2.69
CA VAL A 19 -2.52 -3.41 2.93
C VAL A 19 -3.68 -2.48 2.54
N ASP A 20 -4.74 -3.05 1.99
CA ASP A 20 -5.95 -2.28 1.68
C ASP A 20 -6.73 -1.95 2.96
N VAL A 21 -7.29 -0.74 3.03
CA VAL A 21 -8.04 -0.28 4.20
C VAL A 21 -9.30 -1.13 4.47
N ARG A 22 -9.91 -1.70 3.42
CA ARG A 22 -11.06 -2.61 3.54
C ARG A 22 -10.64 -3.91 4.22
N ASP A 23 -9.51 -4.48 3.83
CA ASP A 23 -8.96 -5.68 4.46
C ASP A 23 -8.66 -5.43 5.95
N VAL A 24 -8.19 -4.23 6.30
CA VAL A 24 -7.97 -3.84 7.70
C VAL A 24 -9.29 -3.78 8.46
N ALA A 25 -10.32 -3.15 7.91
CA ALA A 25 -11.64 -3.08 8.54
C ALA A 25 -12.23 -4.49 8.75
N ASP A 26 -12.20 -5.33 7.72
CA ASP A 26 -12.67 -6.71 7.78
C ASP A 26 -11.90 -7.52 8.83
N ALA A 27 -10.58 -7.33 8.91
CA ALA A 27 -9.76 -7.99 9.93
C ALA A 27 -10.16 -7.63 11.36
N HIS A 28 -10.53 -6.38 11.61
CA HIS A 28 -10.98 -5.95 12.93
C HIS A 28 -12.33 -6.60 13.28
N ILE A 29 -13.26 -6.65 12.33
CA ILE A 29 -14.56 -7.33 12.52
C ILE A 29 -14.33 -8.81 12.80
N GLN A 30 -13.60 -9.51 11.92
CA GLN A 30 -13.33 -10.94 12.07
C GLN A 30 -12.54 -11.28 13.33
N GLY A 31 -11.59 -10.43 13.71
CA GLY A 31 -10.83 -10.58 14.96
C GLY A 31 -11.68 -10.41 16.22
N PHE A 32 -12.75 -9.61 16.15
CA PHE A 32 -13.70 -9.43 17.25
C PHE A 32 -14.76 -10.53 17.29
N GLU A 33 -15.33 -10.89 16.15
CA GLU A 33 -16.46 -11.82 16.07
C GLU A 33 -16.06 -13.29 16.19
N ASN A 34 -14.85 -13.66 15.77
CA ASN A 34 -14.38 -15.04 15.83
C ASN A 34 -13.90 -15.39 17.26
N PRO A 35 -14.59 -16.28 18.00
CA PRO A 35 -14.23 -16.60 19.39
C PRO A 35 -12.87 -17.31 19.52
N SER A 36 -12.34 -17.86 18.43
CA SER A 36 -11.01 -18.50 18.40
C SER A 36 -9.89 -17.49 18.12
N ALA A 37 -10.21 -16.25 17.75
CA ALA A 37 -9.22 -15.23 17.49
C ALA A 37 -8.46 -14.86 18.76
N ASN A 38 -7.14 -14.76 18.68
CA ASN A 38 -6.31 -14.48 19.84
C ASN A 38 -4.96 -13.83 19.48
N GLY A 39 -4.42 -13.04 20.40
CA GLY A 39 -3.13 -12.40 20.27
C GLY A 39 -3.08 -11.40 19.12
N ARG A 40 -1.95 -11.36 18.40
CA ARG A 40 -1.68 -10.38 17.34
C ARG A 40 -1.82 -11.00 15.94
N TYR A 41 -2.30 -10.20 14.99
CA TYR A 41 -2.43 -10.54 13.57
C TYR A 41 -1.72 -9.47 12.73
N LEU A 42 -0.82 -9.90 11.86
CA LEU A 42 -0.05 -8.99 10.99
C LEU A 42 -0.77 -8.86 9.65
N LEU A 43 -1.26 -7.65 9.37
CA LEU A 43 -2.02 -7.32 8.16
C LEU A 43 -1.11 -6.62 7.15
N VAL A 44 -0.55 -7.42 6.25
CA VAL A 44 0.30 -6.96 5.15
C VAL A 44 -0.01 -7.85 3.95
N GLU A 45 -0.42 -7.26 2.83
CA GLU A 45 -0.56 -7.98 1.56
C GLU A 45 0.79 -8.09 0.85
N ARG A 46 1.54 -6.97 0.78
CA ARG A 46 2.83 -6.90 0.09
C ARG A 46 3.82 -6.01 0.82
N VAL A 47 5.08 -6.42 0.80
CA VAL A 47 6.22 -5.55 1.13
C VAL A 47 6.89 -5.19 -0.19
N SER A 48 6.98 -3.90 -0.51
CA SER A 48 7.60 -3.46 -1.75
C SER A 48 8.29 -2.12 -1.60
N HIS A 49 9.38 -1.96 -2.35
CA HIS A 49 10.00 -0.67 -2.54
C HIS A 49 9.02 0.30 -3.19
N ILE A 50 9.05 1.58 -2.81
CA ILE A 50 8.13 2.60 -3.35
C ILE A 50 8.23 2.72 -4.88
N SER A 51 9.39 2.41 -5.48
CA SER A 51 9.57 2.40 -6.94
C SER A 51 8.65 1.41 -7.65
N GLU A 52 8.29 0.29 -7.02
CA GLU A 52 7.34 -0.68 -7.60
C GLU A 52 5.92 -0.09 -7.63
N ALA A 53 5.50 0.62 -6.59
CA ALA A 53 4.23 1.33 -6.57
C ALA A 53 4.18 2.40 -7.67
N LEU A 54 5.25 3.19 -7.81
CA LEU A 54 5.36 4.20 -8.87
C LEU A 54 5.33 3.57 -10.27
N LYS A 55 5.98 2.41 -10.47
CA LYS A 55 5.95 1.68 -11.74
C LYS A 55 4.54 1.22 -12.09
N ILE A 56 3.79 0.67 -11.13
CA ILE A 56 2.39 0.27 -11.31
C ILE A 56 1.55 1.50 -11.67
N LEU A 57 1.69 2.59 -10.90
CA LEU A 57 0.94 3.83 -11.12
C LEU A 57 1.23 4.44 -12.51
N ARG A 58 2.47 4.44 -12.98
CA ARG A 58 2.81 4.89 -14.35
C ARG A 58 2.14 4.04 -15.43
N GLY A 59 2.04 2.73 -15.21
CA GLY A 59 1.36 1.82 -16.14
C GLY A 59 -0.15 2.05 -16.20
N LEU A 60 -0.78 2.33 -15.05
CA LEU A 60 -2.22 2.56 -14.95
C LEU A 60 -2.63 4.00 -15.34
N TYR A 61 -1.78 4.98 -15.01
CA TYR A 61 -2.06 6.41 -15.11
C TYR A 61 -0.85 7.17 -15.71
N PRO A 62 -0.55 6.99 -17.00
CA PRO A 62 0.63 7.60 -17.63
C PRO A 62 0.60 9.13 -17.68
N ALA A 63 -0.58 9.76 -17.54
CA ALA A 63 -0.72 11.22 -17.48
C ALA A 63 -0.40 11.81 -16.09
N LEU A 64 -0.30 10.98 -15.05
CA LEU A 64 0.00 11.45 -13.71
C LEU A 64 1.47 11.87 -13.62
N ALA A 65 1.73 13.13 -13.26
CA ALA A 65 3.08 13.64 -13.04
C ALA A 65 3.70 13.03 -11.77
N LEU A 66 4.38 11.89 -11.93
CA LEU A 66 5.02 11.15 -10.86
C LEU A 66 6.53 11.44 -10.81
N PRO A 67 7.15 11.48 -9.62
CA PRO A 67 8.60 11.69 -9.48
C PRO A 67 9.40 10.61 -10.22
N GLU A 68 10.51 11.02 -10.82
CA GLU A 68 11.40 10.12 -11.59
C GLU A 68 12.67 9.73 -10.84
N LYS A 69 13.16 10.61 -9.97
CA LYS A 69 14.43 10.43 -9.24
C LYS A 69 14.15 9.99 -7.81
N TYR A 70 15.11 9.31 -7.18
CA TYR A 70 15.03 8.98 -5.76
C TYR A 70 15.95 9.92 -4.95
N ASP A 71 15.62 10.18 -3.69
CA ASP A 71 16.54 10.87 -2.77
C ASP A 71 17.70 9.91 -2.45
N ASP A 72 18.92 10.27 -2.85
CA ASP A 72 20.15 9.47 -2.74
C ASP A 72 20.61 9.24 -1.29
N LYS A 73 19.83 9.69 -0.29
CA LYS A 73 20.01 9.36 1.12
C LYS A 73 19.72 7.88 1.34
N LYS A 74 20.74 7.06 1.06
CA LYS A 74 20.74 5.60 1.23
C LYS A 74 20.16 5.17 2.57
N THR A 75 18.94 4.63 2.53
CA THR A 75 18.39 3.76 3.58
C THR A 75 17.95 2.46 2.94
N SER A 76 18.91 1.72 2.38
CA SER A 76 18.63 0.42 1.77
C SER A 76 18.17 -0.54 2.88
N GLN A 77 16.85 -0.68 3.04
CA GLN A 77 16.27 -1.65 3.94
C GLN A 77 16.06 -2.96 3.19
N PRO A 78 16.47 -4.11 3.77
CA PRO A 78 16.29 -5.39 3.11
C PRO A 78 14.81 -5.67 2.88
N ASN A 79 14.47 -6.16 1.68
CA ASN A 79 13.14 -6.70 1.41
C ASN A 79 12.95 -7.94 2.29
N PHE A 80 12.07 -7.86 3.29
CA PHE A 80 11.68 -9.00 4.10
C PHE A 80 10.31 -9.52 3.67
N GLN A 81 10.18 -10.84 3.57
CA GLN A 81 8.88 -11.48 3.34
C GLN A 81 8.08 -11.48 4.64
N VAL A 82 6.90 -10.86 4.62
CA VAL A 82 5.97 -10.91 5.74
C VAL A 82 5.10 -12.16 5.64
N LEU A 83 5.10 -12.96 6.70
CA LEU A 83 4.18 -14.09 6.85
C LEU A 83 2.84 -13.61 7.41
N ASN A 84 1.92 -13.23 6.53
CA ASN A 84 0.52 -12.91 6.86
C ASN A 84 -0.36 -14.16 7.08
N LYS A 85 0.25 -15.35 7.23
CA LYS A 85 -0.45 -16.65 7.35
C LYS A 85 -1.49 -16.65 8.47
N LYS A 86 -1.18 -16.05 9.62
CA LYS A 86 -2.11 -15.99 10.75
C LYS A 86 -3.30 -15.06 10.45
N ALA A 87 -3.10 -13.95 9.74
CA ALA A 87 -4.20 -13.08 9.33
C ALA A 87 -5.20 -13.81 8.43
N LYS A 88 -4.72 -14.66 7.52
CA LYS A 88 -5.61 -15.48 6.66
C LYS A 88 -6.49 -16.46 7.45
N THR A 89 -6.12 -16.85 8.68
CA THR A 89 -6.99 -17.69 9.52
C THR A 89 -8.21 -16.96 10.07
N LEU A 90 -8.27 -15.63 9.94
CA LEU A 90 -9.48 -14.84 10.20
C LEU A 90 -10.47 -14.86 9.02
N GLY A 91 -10.15 -15.58 7.93
CA GLY A 91 -10.98 -15.59 6.72
C GLY A 91 -10.78 -14.38 5.80
N ILE A 92 -9.77 -13.55 6.06
CA ILE A 92 -9.46 -12.38 5.23
C ILE A 92 -8.82 -12.82 3.92
N ASN A 93 -9.37 -12.32 2.81
CA ASN A 93 -8.77 -12.42 1.49
C ASN A 93 -8.15 -11.05 1.14
N PHE A 94 -6.83 -10.95 1.22
CA PHE A 94 -6.14 -9.70 0.95
C PHE A 94 -6.38 -9.21 -0.47
N THR A 95 -6.77 -7.93 -0.58
CA THR A 95 -6.94 -7.22 -1.84
C THR A 95 -5.59 -7.01 -2.52
N PRO A 96 -5.42 -7.39 -3.80
CA PRO A 96 -4.15 -7.20 -4.49
C PRO A 96 -3.69 -5.74 -4.50
N PHE A 97 -2.40 -5.51 -4.28
CA PHE A 97 -1.82 -4.16 -4.20
C PHE A 97 -2.21 -3.25 -5.38
N GLU A 98 -2.22 -3.79 -6.60
CA GLU A 98 -2.57 -3.05 -7.82
C GLU A 98 -4.02 -2.52 -7.77
N VAL A 99 -4.94 -3.30 -7.21
CA VAL A 99 -6.35 -2.90 -7.04
C VAL A 99 -6.43 -1.77 -6.01
N SER A 100 -5.73 -1.90 -4.88
CA SER A 100 -5.71 -0.87 -3.84
C SER A 100 -5.13 0.46 -4.35
N LEU A 101 -4.03 0.42 -5.12
CA LEU A 101 -3.45 1.60 -5.75
C LEU A 101 -4.41 2.25 -6.75
N LYS A 102 -5.07 1.45 -7.58
CA LYS A 102 -6.05 1.94 -8.55
C LYS A 102 -7.21 2.66 -7.85
N ASP A 103 -7.81 2.02 -6.86
CA ASP A 103 -8.95 2.55 -6.10
C ASP A 103 -8.55 3.81 -5.32
N THR A 104 -7.32 3.87 -4.82
CA THR A 104 -6.78 5.07 -4.15
C THR A 104 -6.72 6.27 -5.11
N VAL A 105 -6.16 6.09 -6.31
CA VAL A 105 -6.08 7.17 -7.30
C VAL A 105 -7.47 7.63 -7.75
N GLU A 106 -8.40 6.71 -8.00
CA GLU A 106 -9.78 7.07 -8.38
C GLU A 106 -10.48 7.83 -7.25
N SER A 107 -10.37 7.38 -6.00
CA SER A 107 -10.92 8.09 -4.82
C SER A 107 -10.35 9.51 -4.67
N LEU A 108 -9.05 9.68 -4.94
CA LEU A 108 -8.42 11.00 -4.91
C LEU A 108 -8.89 11.92 -6.05
N LYS A 109 -9.12 11.37 -7.26
CA LYS A 109 -9.69 12.11 -8.39
C LYS A 109 -11.13 12.53 -8.10
N GLU A 110 -11.97 11.60 -7.65
CA GLU A 110 -13.38 11.84 -7.30
C GLU A 110 -13.52 12.94 -6.24
N LYS A 111 -12.58 13.00 -5.30
CA LYS A 111 -12.55 14.01 -4.22
C LYS A 111 -11.78 15.29 -4.59
N ASN A 112 -11.37 15.44 -5.86
CA ASN A 112 -10.64 16.60 -6.38
C ASN A 112 -9.28 16.86 -5.71
N PHE A 113 -8.67 15.85 -5.10
CA PHE A 113 -7.31 15.92 -4.54
C PHE A 113 -6.23 15.64 -5.59
N LEU A 114 -6.58 14.96 -6.69
CA LEU A 114 -5.71 14.79 -7.84
C LEU A 114 -6.37 15.43 -9.06
N ARG A 115 -5.65 16.35 -9.69
CA ARG A 115 -5.96 16.86 -11.03
C ARG A 115 -5.09 16.08 -11.99
N VAL A 116 -5.72 15.30 -12.86
CA VAL A 116 -5.07 14.54 -13.94
C VAL A 116 -5.24 15.28 -15.25
#